data_AF-A0A651ETZ3-F1
#
_entry.id   AF-A0A651ETZ3-F1
#
_cell.length_a   1.000
_cell.length_b   1.000
_cell.length_c   1.000
_cell.angle_alpha   90.00
_cell.angle_beta   90.00
_cell.angle_gamma   90.00
#
_symmetry.space_group_name_H-M   'P 1'
#
loop_
_entity.id
_entity.type
_entity.pdbx_description
1 polymer ?
#
loop_
_entity_poly.entity_id
_entity_poly.type
_entity_poly.pdbx_seq_one_letter_code
_entity_poly.pdbx_strand_id
1 'polypeptide(L)'
;MPTTENFIESLLNKTENYGKTHYTILKLKAANKTADVSSRFLSRSLLVMALSFFALFINIGLSFWLGEILGKVYYGFGVIAGFYAVLSIIFLTMHRSFVKKMKDQFIAQLLN
;
A
#
# COMPACT_ATOMS: atom_id res chain seq x y z
N MET A 1 2.32 -39.62 48.19
CA MET A 1 3.11 -39.02 47.11
C MET A 1 2.18 -38.14 46.29
N PRO A 2 2.42 -36.82 46.15
CA PRO A 2 1.59 -36.00 45.29
C PRO A 2 1.81 -36.46 43.84
N THR A 3 0.73 -36.90 43.21
CA THR A 3 0.72 -37.47 41.86
C THR A 3 1.07 -36.38 40.84
N THR A 4 2.02 -36.69 39.95
CA THR A 4 2.53 -35.85 38.87
C THR A 4 1.44 -35.28 37.96
N GLU A 5 0.28 -35.94 37.91
CA GLU A 5 -0.91 -35.51 37.18
C GLU A 5 -1.43 -34.14 37.64
N ASN A 6 -1.50 -33.89 38.95
CA ASN A 6 -1.99 -32.62 39.50
C ASN A 6 -1.06 -31.44 39.19
N PHE A 7 0.25 -31.69 39.08
CA PHE A 7 1.24 -30.65 38.78
C PHE A 7 1.20 -30.26 37.29
N ILE A 8 1.08 -31.26 36.40
CA ILE A 8 0.94 -31.03 34.96
C ILE A 8 -0.38 -30.31 34.67
N GLU A 9 -1.47 -30.68 35.34
CA GLU A 9 -2.77 -30.03 35.17
C GLU A 9 -2.75 -28.57 35.65
N SER A 10 -2.08 -28.28 36.77
CA SER A 10 -1.89 -26.91 37.27
C SER A 10 -1.07 -26.03 36.31
N LEU A 11 -0.03 -26.58 35.69
CA LEU A 11 0.79 -25.88 34.70
C LEU A 11 0.06 -25.67 33.37
N LEU A 12 -0.71 -26.66 32.92
CA LEU A 12 -1.54 -26.57 31.72
C LEU A 12 -2.61 -25.48 31.89
N ASN A 13 -3.28 -25.47 33.03
CA ASN A 13 -4.34 -24.50 33.35
C ASN A 13 -3.80 -23.07 33.47
N LYS A 14 -2.60 -22.90 34.07
CA LYS A 14 -1.91 -21.59 34.04
C LYS A 14 -1.57 -21.18 32.60
N THR A 15 -0.98 -22.06 31.80
CA THR A 15 -0.57 -21.76 30.42
C THR A 15 -1.77 -21.42 29.53
N GLU A 16 -2.90 -22.12 29.72
CA GLU A 16 -4.16 -21.83 29.02
C GLU A 16 -4.72 -20.46 29.42
N ASN A 17 -4.68 -20.11 30.71
CA ASN A 17 -5.09 -18.79 31.17
C ASN A 17 -4.17 -17.67 30.66
N TYR A 18 -2.85 -17.87 30.63
CA TYR A 18 -1.91 -16.92 30.02
C TYR A 18 -2.14 -16.79 28.50
N GLY A 19 -2.39 -17.89 27.81
CA GLY A 19 -2.74 -17.90 26.37
C GLY A 19 -4.06 -17.19 26.08
N LYS A 20 -5.09 -17.40 26.91
CA LYS A 20 -6.40 -16.71 26.84
C LYS A 20 -6.28 -15.21 27.07
N THR A 21 -5.44 -14.77 28.02
CA THR A 21 -5.18 -13.34 28.24
C THR A 21 -4.45 -12.74 27.03
N HIS A 22 -3.40 -13.37 26.52
CA HIS A 22 -2.69 -12.86 25.33
C HIS A 22 -3.59 -12.80 24.09
N TYR A 23 -4.45 -13.80 23.86
CA TYR A 23 -5.43 -13.81 22.79
C TYR A 23 -6.47 -12.69 22.92
N THR A 24 -6.94 -12.44 24.14
CA THR A 24 -7.90 -11.36 24.44
C THR A 24 -7.27 -9.99 24.18
N ILE A 25 -6.04 -9.76 24.64
CA ILE A 25 -5.32 -8.51 24.40
C ILE A 25 -5.01 -8.32 22.90
N LEU A 26 -4.64 -9.38 22.17
CA LEU A 26 -4.45 -9.33 20.72
C LEU A 26 -5.76 -9.03 19.98
N LYS A 27 -6.87 -9.68 20.34
CA LYS A 27 -8.19 -9.46 19.74
C LYS A 27 -8.69 -8.03 19.97
N LEU A 28 -8.57 -7.52 21.20
CA LEU A 28 -8.93 -6.13 21.52
C LEU A 28 -8.01 -5.12 20.82
N LYS A 29 -6.70 -5.37 20.79
CA LYS A 29 -5.73 -4.47 20.13
C LYS A 29 -5.89 -4.50 18.61
N ALA A 30 -6.17 -5.66 18.03
CA ALA A 30 -6.51 -5.80 16.61
C ALA A 30 -7.81 -5.06 16.30
N ALA A 31 -8.90 -5.27 17.07
CA ALA A 31 -10.17 -4.58 16.86
C ALA A 31 -10.02 -3.06 16.97
N ASN A 32 -9.38 -2.55 18.02
CA ASN A 32 -9.13 -1.12 18.20
C ASN A 32 -8.18 -0.54 17.15
N LYS A 33 -7.13 -1.26 16.76
CA LYS A 33 -6.21 -0.81 15.70
C LYS A 33 -6.93 -0.76 14.36
N THR A 34 -7.74 -1.76 14.02
CA THR A 34 -8.53 -1.79 12.79
C THR A 34 -9.58 -0.68 12.78
N ALA A 35 -10.20 -0.38 13.93
CA ALA A 35 -11.18 0.70 14.09
C ALA A 35 -10.55 2.11 14.00
N ASP A 36 -9.37 2.31 14.59
CA ASP A 36 -8.65 3.60 14.53
C ASP A 36 -8.05 3.82 13.14
N VAL A 37 -7.56 2.75 12.50
CA VAL A 37 -7.15 2.76 11.10
C VAL A 37 -8.33 3.08 10.21
N SER A 38 -9.47 2.37 10.30
CA SER A 38 -10.62 2.64 9.43
C SER A 38 -11.18 4.05 9.62
N SER A 39 -11.19 4.57 10.85
CA SER A 39 -11.61 5.95 11.16
C SER A 39 -10.68 7.00 10.53
N ARG A 40 -9.36 6.83 10.66
CA ARG A 40 -8.37 7.73 10.03
C ARG A 40 -8.37 7.61 8.50
N PHE A 41 -8.59 6.40 7.99
CA PHE A 41 -8.70 6.14 6.55
C PHE A 41 -9.94 6.79 5.98
N LEU A 42 -11.09 6.81 6.68
CA LEU A 42 -12.30 7.42 6.15
C LEU A 42 -12.13 8.94 5.96
N SER A 43 -11.59 9.64 6.96
CA SER A 43 -11.32 11.09 6.86
C SER A 43 -10.28 11.40 5.79
N ARG A 44 -9.21 10.60 5.69
CA ARG A 44 -8.17 10.81 4.66
C ARG A 44 -8.62 10.38 3.27
N SER A 45 -9.47 9.36 3.16
CA SER A 45 -10.01 8.85 1.90
C SER A 45 -10.88 9.88 1.21
N LEU A 46 -11.72 10.61 1.95
CA LEU A 46 -12.51 11.70 1.38
C LEU A 46 -11.63 12.79 0.75
N LEU A 47 -10.54 13.17 1.42
CA LEU A 47 -9.57 14.13 0.88
C LEU A 47 -8.86 13.60 -0.37
N VAL A 48 -8.39 12.35 -0.33
CA VAL A 48 -7.73 11.70 -1.48
C VAL A 48 -8.70 11.56 -2.65
N MET A 49 -9.96 11.21 -2.39
CA MET A 49 -10.99 11.05 -3.40
C MET A 49 -11.33 12.40 -4.06
N ALA A 50 -11.48 13.47 -3.27
CA ALA A 50 -11.67 14.82 -3.79
C ALA A 50 -10.47 15.27 -4.66
N LEU A 51 -9.24 15.03 -4.20
CA LEU A 51 -8.03 15.31 -4.99
C LEU A 51 -7.96 14.49 -6.27
N SER A 52 -8.33 13.20 -6.23
CA SER A 52 -8.39 12.34 -7.40
C SER A 52 -9.41 12.86 -8.42
N PHE A 53 -10.60 13.26 -7.99
CA PHE A 53 -11.57 13.88 -8.89
C PHE A 53 -11.02 15.16 -9.52
N PHE A 54 -10.43 16.05 -8.72
CA PHE A 54 -9.84 17.29 -9.23
C PHE A 54 -8.73 17.01 -10.26
N ALA A 55 -7.83 16.07 -9.98
CA ALA A 55 -6.80 15.66 -10.92
C ALA A 55 -7.37 15.04 -12.21
N LEU A 56 -8.47 14.30 -12.10
CA LEU A 56 -9.16 13.69 -13.24
C LEU A 56 -9.80 14.77 -14.14
N PHE A 57 -10.47 15.76 -13.54
CA PHE A 57 -10.99 16.92 -14.28
C PHE A 57 -9.90 17.73 -14.95
N ILE A 58 -8.74 17.93 -14.30
CA ILE A 58 -7.58 18.58 -14.94
C ILE A 58 -7.13 17.79 -16.18
N ASN A 59 -6.97 16.47 -16.08
CA ASN A 59 -6.56 15.65 -17.23
C ASN A 59 -7.57 15.72 -18.38
N ILE A 60 -8.88 15.67 -18.06
CA ILE A 60 -9.93 15.83 -19.06
C ILE A 60 -9.87 17.23 -19.69
N GLY A 61 -9.74 18.28 -18.88
CA GLY A 61 -9.64 19.66 -19.35
C GLY A 61 -8.43 19.90 -20.24
N LEU A 62 -7.25 19.36 -19.89
CA LEU A 62 -6.06 19.37 -20.74
C LEU A 62 -6.32 18.65 -22.08
N SER A 63 -7.01 17.51 -22.04
CA SER A 63 -7.37 16.77 -23.25
C SER A 63 -8.30 17.56 -24.17
N PHE A 64 -9.31 18.23 -23.60
CA PHE A 64 -10.19 19.10 -24.37
C PHE A 64 -9.46 20.31 -24.95
N TRP A 65 -8.62 20.99 -24.16
CA TRP A 65 -7.86 22.16 -24.62
C TRP A 65 -6.88 21.80 -25.73
N LEU A 66 -6.11 20.72 -25.57
CA LEU A 66 -5.26 20.18 -26.64
C LEU A 66 -6.12 19.76 -27.85
N GLY A 67 -7.24 19.08 -27.60
CA GLY A 67 -8.16 18.63 -28.63
C GLY A 67 -8.78 19.77 -29.46
N GLU A 68 -9.03 20.93 -28.84
CA GLU A 68 -9.54 22.12 -29.50
C GLU A 68 -8.47 22.77 -30.38
N ILE A 69 -7.23 22.89 -29.90
CA ILE A 69 -6.09 23.38 -30.69
C ILE A 69 -5.83 22.45 -31.90
N LEU A 70 -5.98 21.14 -31.72
CA LEU A 70 -5.84 20.12 -32.76
C LEU A 70 -7.10 19.99 -33.65
N GLY A 71 -8.15 20.78 -33.38
CA GLY A 71 -9.40 20.82 -34.14
C GLY A 71 -10.34 19.62 -33.96
N LYS A 72 -9.89 18.55 -33.28
CA LYS A 72 -10.74 17.40 -32.89
C LYS A 72 -10.31 16.89 -31.52
N VAL A 73 -11.29 16.71 -30.62
CA VAL A 73 -11.12 16.18 -29.26
C VAL A 73 -10.38 14.82 -29.25
N TYR A 74 -10.61 13.99 -30.26
CA TYR A 74 -9.97 12.67 -30.39
C TYR A 74 -8.44 12.77 -30.46
N TYR A 75 -7.90 13.82 -31.09
CA TYR A 75 -6.45 14.04 -31.14
C TYR A 75 -5.89 14.49 -29.79
N GLY A 76 -6.64 15.26 -28.99
CA GLY A 76 -6.23 15.66 -27.64
C GLY A 76 -5.99 14.44 -26.75
N PHE A 77 -6.93 13.50 -26.72
CA PHE A 77 -6.76 12.24 -26.00
C PHE A 77 -5.62 11.41 -26.56
N GLY A 78 -5.48 11.36 -27.90
CA GLY A 78 -4.40 10.60 -28.56
C GLY A 78 -3.00 11.12 -28.20
N VAL A 79 -2.80 12.44 -28.19
CA VAL A 79 -1.51 13.06 -27.84
C VAL A 79 -1.17 12.81 -26.38
N ILE A 80 -2.13 12.97 -25.47
CA ILE A 80 -1.92 12.71 -24.05
C ILE A 80 -1.60 11.23 -23.80
N ALA A 81 -2.35 10.31 -24.42
CA ALA A 81 -2.10 8.88 -24.32
C ALA A 81 -0.72 8.48 -24.88
N GLY A 82 -0.33 9.05 -26.02
CA GLY A 82 0.99 8.85 -26.60
C GLY A 82 2.11 9.36 -25.69
N PHE A 83 1.94 10.55 -25.12
CA PHE A 83 2.89 11.12 -24.17
C PHE A 83 3.05 10.24 -22.92
N TYR A 84 1.95 9.78 -22.32
CA TYR A 84 2.01 8.83 -21.19
C TYR A 84 2.63 7.49 -21.57
N ALA A 85 2.41 6.98 -22.78
CA ALA A 85 3.03 5.75 -23.26
C ALA A 85 4.56 5.90 -23.39
N VAL A 86 5.04 7.01 -23.97
CA VAL A 86 6.46 7.32 -24.09
C VAL A 86 7.10 7.46 -22.70
N LEU A 87 6.48 8.21 -21.80
CA LEU A 87 6.91 8.34 -20.41
C LEU A 87 7.02 6.98 -19.72
N SER A 88 6.04 6.10 -19.89
CA SER A 88 6.04 4.76 -19.32
C SER A 88 7.24 3.92 -19.81
N ILE A 89 7.53 3.96 -21.12
CA ILE A 89 8.69 3.25 -21.71
C ILE A 89 10.01 3.77 -21.15
N ILE A 90 10.16 5.10 -21.02
CA ILE A 90 11.33 5.73 -20.42
C ILE A 90 11.50 5.27 -18.98
N PHE A 91 10.42 5.29 -18.20
CA PHE A 91 10.42 4.88 -16.80
C PHE A 91 10.77 3.40 -16.65
N LEU A 92 10.27 2.53 -17.53
CA LEU A 92 10.56 1.09 -17.50
C LEU A 92 12.05 0.81 -17.78
N THR A 93 12.64 1.55 -18.72
CA THR A 93 14.06 1.44 -19.06
C THR A 93 14.94 1.94 -17.91
N MET A 94 14.57 3.07 -17.29
CA MET A 94 15.26 3.62 -16.14
C MET A 94 15.14 2.72 -14.92
N HIS A 95 13.94 2.18 -14.63
CA HIS A 95 13.70 1.24 -13.55
C HIS A 95 14.56 -0.03 -13.70
N ARG A 96 14.69 -0.57 -14.91
CA ARG A 96 15.57 -1.72 -15.16
C ARG A 96 17.04 -1.40 -14.86
N SER A 97 17.48 -0.18 -15.13
CA SER A 97 18.83 0.31 -14.79
C SER A 97 19.02 0.51 -13.28
N PHE A 98 18.04 1.11 -12.60
CA PHE A 98 18.05 1.31 -11.15
C PHE A 98 18.04 0.00 -10.37
N VAL A 99 17.17 -0.95 -10.75
CA VAL A 99 17.10 -2.27 -10.08
C VAL A 99 18.40 -3.06 -10.24
N LYS A 100 19.05 -2.98 -11.42
CA LYS A 100 20.38 -3.58 -11.60
C LYS A 100 21.43 -2.93 -10.69
N LYS A 101 21.50 -1.60 -10.65
CA LYS A 101 22.45 -0.88 -9.81
C LYS A 101 22.27 -1.16 -8.31
N MET A 102 21.03 -1.26 -7.84
CA MET A 102 20.78 -1.57 -6.42
C MET A 102 21.21 -2.99 -6.04
N LYS A 103 21.00 -3.99 -6.93
CA LYS A 103 21.49 -5.36 -6.68
C LYS A 103 23.01 -5.41 -6.55
N ASP A 104 23.74 -4.73 -7.43
CA ASP A 104 25.20 -4.75 -7.41
C ASP A 104 25.77 -4.06 -6.15
N GLN A 105 25.12 -2.99 -5.68
CA GLN A 105 25.51 -2.32 -4.43
C GLN A 105 25.18 -3.14 -3.18
N PHE A 106 24.03 -3.84 -3.16
CA PHE A 106 23.70 -4.75 -2.06
C PHE A 106 24.66 -5.95 -1.98
N ILE A 107 25.06 -6.50 -3.13
CA ILE A 107 26.02 -7.62 -3.17
C ILE A 107 27.42 -7.14 -2.75
N ALA A 108 27.85 -5.95 -3.19
CA ALA A 108 29.12 -5.37 -2.78
C ALA A 108 29.18 -5.06 -1.27
N GLN A 109 28.05 -4.69 -0.66
CA GLN A 109 27.96 -4.50 0.80
C GLN A 109 27.88 -5.80 1.61
N LEU A 110 27.46 -6.91 1.00
CA LEU A 110 27.41 -8.22 1.66
C LEU A 110 28.74 -8.98 1.62
N LEU A 111 29.63 -8.62 0.69
CA LEU A 111 30.92 -9.28 0.49
C LEU A 111 32.09 -8.58 1.21
N ASN A 112 31.82 -7.48 1.93
CA ASN A 112 32.79 -6.70 2.71
C ASN A 112 32.32 -6.57 4.15
#